data_AF-A0A8S2G5J5-F1
#
_entry.id   AF-A0A8S2G5J5-F1
#
_cell.length_a   1.000
_cell.length_b   1.000
_cell.length_c   1.000
_cell.angle_alpha   90.00
_cell.angle_beta   90.00
_cell.angle_gamma   90.00
#
_symmetry.space_group_name_H-M   'P 1'
#
loop_
_entity.id
_entity.type
_entity.pdbx_description
1 polymer ?
#
loop_
_entity_poly.entity_id
_entity_poly.type
_entity_poly.pdbx_seq_one_letter_code
_entity_poly.pdbx_strand_id
1 'polypeptide(L)'
;MESRTIRGRIISYISVIWNKIDVLALLLFLIGFILRLIPVEGCFCAARIILSIDLSIWYMRTLDIFAAVKRLGPKLVMISEMVHDLKFFVMMLTVFILAFGVSSYGLIYGVQPFSWHLPRKVFHIAYWQIFGELKILDEFEGNEKNK
;
A
#
# COMPACT_ATOMS: atom_id res chain seq x y z
N MET A 1 -30.26 28.90 10.05
CA MET A 1 -30.37 29.86 8.95
C MET A 1 -29.24 29.60 7.98
N GLU A 2 -29.61 29.37 6.73
CA GLU A 2 -28.75 28.92 5.65
C GLU A 2 -27.54 29.83 5.43
N SER A 3 -26.33 29.27 5.46
CA SER A 3 -25.30 29.78 4.58
C SER A 3 -25.62 29.25 3.18
N ARG A 4 -26.51 29.96 2.46
CA ARG A 4 -26.75 29.79 0.99
C ARG A 4 -25.52 30.21 0.17
N THR A 5 -24.33 30.14 0.75
CA THR A 5 -23.09 30.58 0.12
C THR A 5 -22.40 29.35 -0.43
N ILE A 6 -22.12 29.35 -1.74
CA ILE A 6 -21.46 28.24 -2.47
C ILE A 6 -20.19 27.78 -1.74
N ARG A 7 -19.47 28.72 -1.12
CA ARG A 7 -18.29 28.47 -0.29
C ARG A 7 -18.55 27.53 0.88
N GLY A 8 -19.69 27.66 1.57
CA GLY A 8 -20.05 26.79 2.70
C GLY A 8 -20.29 25.34 2.25
N ARG A 9 -20.89 25.14 1.07
CA ARG A 9 -21.09 23.81 0.48
C ARG A 9 -19.76 23.16 0.09
N ILE A 10 -18.83 23.92 -0.49
CA ILE A 10 -17.49 23.42 -0.85
C ILE A 10 -16.71 22.99 0.41
N ILE A 11 -16.75 23.81 1.47
CA ILE A 11 -16.07 23.48 2.74
C ILE A 11 -16.67 22.20 3.35
N SER A 12 -18.01 22.07 3.34
CA SER A 12 -18.67 20.86 3.81
C SER A 12 -18.41 19.65 2.91
N TYR A 13 -18.16 19.84 1.62
CA TYR A 13 -17.83 18.75 0.70
C TYR A 13 -16.42 18.23 0.96
N ILE A 14 -15.46 19.14 1.17
CA ILE A 14 -14.06 18.79 1.42
C ILE A 14 -13.86 18.19 2.83
N SER A 15 -14.78 18.37 3.79
CA SER A 15 -14.61 17.77 5.12
C SER A 15 -14.73 16.24 5.14
N VAL A 16 -15.42 15.65 4.15
CA VAL A 16 -15.63 14.19 4.03
C VAL A 16 -14.36 13.52 3.52
N ILE A 17 -13.84 12.53 4.26
CA ILE A 17 -12.57 11.83 3.93
C ILE A 17 -12.60 11.19 2.54
N TRP A 18 -13.73 10.56 2.18
CA TRP A 18 -13.93 9.92 0.88
C TRP A 18 -13.90 10.94 -0.27
N ASN A 19 -14.50 12.12 -0.07
CA ASN A 19 -14.46 13.18 -1.08
C ASN A 19 -13.05 13.75 -1.25
N LYS A 20 -12.24 13.83 -0.19
CA LYS A 20 -10.83 14.23 -0.30
C LYS A 20 -10.03 13.24 -1.15
N ILE A 21 -10.23 11.95 -0.92
CA ILE A 21 -9.56 10.88 -1.68
C ILE A 21 -9.97 10.94 -3.16
N ASP A 22 -11.26 11.12 -3.45
CA ASP A 22 -11.75 11.26 -4.82
C ASP A 22 -11.16 12.48 -5.54
N VAL A 23 -11.10 13.64 -4.87
CA VAL A 23 -10.45 14.85 -5.42
C VAL A 23 -8.97 14.62 -5.67
N LEU A 24 -8.28 13.94 -4.75
CA LEU A 24 -6.87 13.59 -4.91
C LEU A 24 -6.65 12.65 -6.12
N ALA A 25 -7.51 11.65 -6.30
CA ALA A 25 -7.47 10.75 -7.46
C ALA A 25 -7.67 11.53 -8.77
N LEU A 26 -8.68 12.41 -8.83
CA LEU A 26 -8.89 13.26 -10.01
C LEU A 26 -7.67 14.14 -10.33
N LEU A 27 -7.02 14.72 -9.32
CA LEU A 27 -5.79 15.50 -9.52
C LEU A 27 -4.62 14.64 -10.00
N LEU A 28 -4.42 13.46 -9.41
CA LEU A 28 -3.38 12.51 -9.82
C LEU A 28 -3.59 12.03 -11.27
N PHE A 29 -4.83 11.74 -11.64
CA PHE A 29 -5.21 11.39 -13.01
C PHE A 29 -4.84 12.51 -14.00
N LEU A 30 -5.21 13.76 -13.70
CA LEU A 30 -4.88 14.91 -14.55
C LEU A 30 -3.36 15.10 -14.67
N ILE A 31 -2.61 15.00 -13.57
CA ILE A 31 -1.15 15.11 -13.57
C ILE A 31 -0.55 13.98 -14.42
N GLY A 32 -0.96 12.74 -14.21
CA GLY A 32 -0.50 11.59 -14.99
C GLY A 32 -0.84 11.70 -16.48
N PHE A 33 -2.01 12.26 -16.81
CA PHE A 33 -2.45 12.49 -18.17
C PHE A 33 -1.64 13.60 -18.86
N ILE A 34 -1.40 14.72 -18.19
CA ILE A 34 -0.53 15.80 -18.70
C ILE A 34 0.89 15.28 -18.91
N LEU A 35 1.43 14.54 -17.94
CA LEU A 35 2.78 13.98 -18.00
C LEU A 35 2.94 12.98 -19.15
N ARG A 36 1.84 12.32 -19.57
CA ARG A 36 1.80 11.44 -20.74
C ARG A 36 1.80 12.19 -22.07
N LEU A 37 1.26 13.41 -22.13
CA LEU A 37 1.22 14.22 -23.35
C LEU A 37 2.57 14.90 -23.66
N ILE A 38 3.47 14.98 -22.67
CA ILE A 38 4.81 15.57 -22.83
C ILE A 38 5.74 14.52 -23.46
N PRO A 39 6.34 14.79 -24.65
CA PRO A 39 7.22 13.85 -25.35
C PRO A 39 8.65 13.87 -24.79
N VAL A 40 8.80 13.51 -23.51
CA VAL A 40 10.09 13.39 -22.82
C VAL A 40 10.22 11.96 -22.28
N GLU A 41 11.35 11.28 -22.55
CA GLU A 41 11.50 9.84 -22.28
C GLU A 41 11.27 9.45 -20.81
N GLY A 42 11.75 10.25 -19.85
CA GLY A 42 11.53 10.01 -18.42
C GLY A 42 10.08 10.23 -17.96
N CYS A 43 9.36 11.14 -18.63
CA CYS A 43 7.98 11.48 -18.28
C CYS A 43 7.01 10.33 -18.60
N PHE A 44 7.26 9.55 -19.64
CA PHE A 44 6.41 8.42 -20.00
C PHE A 44 6.42 7.31 -18.95
N CYS A 45 7.61 6.97 -18.42
CA CYS A 45 7.74 5.96 -17.36
C CYS A 45 7.05 6.43 -16.07
N ALA A 46 7.29 7.68 -15.67
CA ALA A 46 6.64 8.27 -14.50
C ALA A 46 5.11 8.32 -14.65
N ALA A 47 4.59 8.72 -15.83
CA ALA A 47 3.16 8.75 -16.11
C ALA A 47 2.52 7.37 -15.98
N ARG A 48 3.20 6.31 -16.46
CA ARG A 48 2.71 4.93 -16.34
C ARG A 48 2.59 4.48 -14.88
N ILE A 49 3.57 4.82 -14.05
CA ILE A 49 3.56 4.48 -12.62
C ILE A 49 2.43 5.24 -11.92
N ILE A 50 2.32 6.55 -12.17
CA ILE A 50 1.28 7.41 -11.57
C ILE A 50 -0.13 6.92 -11.95
N LEU A 51 -0.36 6.65 -13.23
CA LEU A 51 -1.67 6.17 -13.71
C LEU A 51 -2.00 4.75 -13.18
N SER A 52 -0.99 3.90 -12.94
CA SER A 52 -1.22 2.58 -12.32
C SER A 52 -1.66 2.71 -10.85
N ILE A 53 -1.06 3.64 -10.11
CA ILE A 53 -1.44 3.93 -8.73
C ILE A 53 -2.84 4.57 -8.69
N ASP A 54 -3.11 5.52 -9.60
CA ASP A 54 -4.42 6.15 -9.73
C ASP A 54 -5.54 5.13 -9.99
N LEU A 55 -5.33 4.18 -10.90
CA LEU A 55 -6.28 3.09 -11.17
C LEU A 55 -6.59 2.26 -9.92
N SER A 56 -5.59 2.05 -9.05
CA SER A 56 -5.77 1.32 -7.79
C SER A 56 -6.69 2.08 -6.83
N ILE A 57 -6.62 3.42 -6.80
CA ILE A 57 -7.53 4.28 -6.02
C ILE A 57 -8.95 4.21 -6.59
N TRP A 58 -9.10 4.24 -7.92
CA TRP A 58 -10.41 4.08 -8.56
C TRP A 58 -11.06 2.73 -8.28
N TYR A 59 -10.28 1.65 -8.16
CA TYR A 59 -10.82 0.35 -7.72
C TYR A 59 -11.35 0.38 -6.29
N MET A 60 -10.65 1.06 -5.36
CA MET A 60 -11.16 1.27 -4.00
C MET A 60 -12.51 2.01 -4.02
N ARG A 61 -12.67 3.01 -4.90
CA ARG A 61 -13.95 3.72 -5.06
C ARG A 61 -15.05 2.83 -5.64
N THR A 62 -14.70 1.94 -6.55
CA THR A 62 -15.65 0.98 -7.12
C THR A 62 -16.20 0.02 -6.05
N LEU A 63 -15.39 -0.34 -5.04
CA LEU A 63 -15.87 -1.15 -3.90
C LEU A 63 -16.98 -0.44 -3.10
N ASP A 64 -16.90 0.87 -2.93
CA ASP A 64 -17.94 1.66 -2.25
C ASP A 64 -19.25 1.67 -3.05
N ILE A 65 -19.16 1.77 -4.38
CA ILE A 65 -20.33 1.63 -5.26
C ILE A 65 -20.93 0.21 -5.13
N PHE A 66 -20.10 -0.83 -5.03
CA PHE A 66 -20.57 -2.19 -4.78
C PHE A 66 -21.19 -2.37 -3.40
N ALA A 67 -20.86 -1.53 -2.41
CA ALA A 67 -21.51 -1.56 -1.11
C ALA A 67 -23.01 -1.18 -1.20
N ALA A 68 -23.42 -0.43 -2.22
CA ALA A 68 -24.84 -0.14 -2.48
C ALA A 68 -25.63 -1.34 -3.03
N VAL A 69 -24.96 -2.42 -3.47
CA VAL A 69 -25.62 -3.62 -4.01
C VAL A 69 -26.17 -4.47 -2.88
N LYS A 70 -27.48 -4.75 -2.87
CA LYS A 70 -28.21 -5.46 -1.78
C LYS A 70 -27.55 -6.76 -1.28
N ARG A 71 -26.89 -7.52 -2.16
CA ARG A 71 -26.23 -8.80 -1.79
C ARG A 71 -24.78 -8.65 -1.31
N LEU A 72 -24.08 -7.61 -1.77
CA LEU A 72 -22.65 -7.40 -1.50
C LEU A 72 -22.41 -6.38 -0.39
N GLY A 73 -23.30 -5.40 -0.22
CA GLY A 73 -23.24 -4.38 0.82
C GLY A 73 -23.03 -4.93 2.22
N PRO A 74 -23.91 -5.81 2.73
CA PRO A 74 -23.74 -6.37 4.07
C PRO A 74 -22.42 -7.13 4.26
N LYS A 75 -21.90 -7.78 3.21
CA LYS A 75 -20.62 -8.49 3.25
C LYS A 75 -19.44 -7.54 3.29
N LEU A 76 -19.47 -6.47 2.50
CA LEU A 76 -18.41 -5.45 2.47
C LEU A 76 -18.33 -4.68 3.79
N VAL A 77 -19.47 -4.32 4.38
CA VAL A 77 -19.51 -3.70 5.71
C VAL A 77 -18.94 -4.64 6.76
N MET A 78 -19.30 -5.93 6.73
CA MET A 78 -18.73 -6.93 7.65
C MET A 78 -17.20 -7.05 7.51
N ILE A 79 -16.67 -7.05 6.29
CA ILE A 79 -15.20 -7.07 6.05
C ILE A 79 -14.55 -5.78 6.59
N SER A 80 -15.17 -4.62 6.39
CA SER A 80 -14.66 -3.34 6.89
C SER A 80 -14.50 -3.33 8.41
N GLU A 81 -15.48 -3.87 9.14
CA GLU A 81 -15.40 -4.00 10.61
C GLU A 81 -14.27 -4.96 11.02
N MET A 82 -14.10 -6.08 10.31
CA MET A 82 -12.99 -7.03 10.58
C MET A 82 -11.61 -6.39 10.34
N VAL A 83 -11.49 -5.52 9.33
CA VAL A 83 -10.25 -4.77 9.09
C VAL A 83 -9.95 -3.83 10.26
N HIS A 84 -10.99 -3.27 10.91
CA HIS A 84 -10.79 -2.44 12.10
C HIS A 84 -10.11 -3.22 13.23
N ASP A 85 -10.57 -4.43 13.49
CA ASP A 85 -10.03 -5.32 14.52
C ASP A 85 -8.63 -5.85 14.15
N LEU A 86 -8.39 -6.09 12.85
CA LEU A 86 -7.11 -6.55 12.33
C LEU A 86 -5.97 -5.53 12.52
N LYS A 87 -6.27 -4.22 12.62
CA LYS A 87 -5.24 -3.18 12.78
C LYS A 87 -4.35 -3.43 14.00
N PHE A 88 -4.91 -3.86 15.13
CA PHE A 88 -4.13 -4.12 16.34
C PHE A 88 -3.23 -5.36 16.17
N PHE A 89 -3.77 -6.42 15.56
CA PHE A 89 -3.01 -7.62 15.25
C PHE A 89 -1.81 -7.33 14.35
N VAL A 90 -1.98 -6.54 13.29
CA VAL A 90 -0.90 -6.17 12.37
C VAL A 90 0.20 -5.35 13.07
N MET A 91 -0.17 -4.46 14.00
CA MET A 91 0.82 -3.72 14.80
C MET A 91 1.67 -4.67 15.66
N MET A 92 1.02 -5.60 16.36
CA MET A 92 1.72 -6.61 17.16
C MET A 92 2.61 -7.50 16.28
N LEU A 93 2.07 -7.99 15.15
CA LEU A 93 2.80 -8.82 14.20
C LEU A 93 4.06 -8.11 13.66
N THR A 94 3.97 -6.81 13.35
CA THR A 94 5.10 -6.03 12.85
C THR A 94 6.27 -6.00 13.84
N VAL A 95 6.00 -5.93 15.14
CA VAL A 95 7.04 -5.99 16.18
C VAL A 95 7.75 -7.34 16.17
N PHE A 96 7.01 -8.44 16.05
CA PHE A 96 7.59 -9.79 15.95
C PHE A 96 8.40 -9.98 14.66
N ILE A 97 7.87 -9.53 13.51
CA ILE A 97 8.57 -9.57 12.21
C ILE A 97 9.89 -8.82 12.30
N LEU A 98 9.90 -7.64 12.92
CA LEU A 98 11.11 -6.84 13.09
C LEU A 98 12.14 -7.53 13.98
N ALA A 99 11.72 -8.03 15.15
CA ALA A 99 12.61 -8.71 16.08
C ALA A 99 13.27 -9.94 15.44
N PHE A 100 12.46 -10.76 14.76
CA PHE A 100 12.94 -11.94 14.05
C PHE A 100 13.81 -11.58 12.84
N GLY A 101 13.38 -10.60 12.04
CA GLY A 101 14.10 -10.17 10.84
C GLY A 101 15.49 -9.62 11.16
N VAL A 102 15.60 -8.73 12.15
CA VAL A 102 16.89 -8.14 12.55
C VAL A 102 17.83 -9.21 13.08
N SER A 103 17.34 -10.10 13.94
CA SER A 103 18.13 -11.21 14.49
C SER A 103 18.63 -12.16 13.39
N SER A 104 17.73 -12.63 12.52
CA SER A 104 18.05 -13.57 11.44
C SER A 104 19.01 -12.96 10.42
N TYR A 105 18.78 -11.71 10.02
CA TYR A 105 19.67 -11.02 9.07
C TYR A 105 21.07 -10.82 9.66
N GLY A 106 21.18 -10.47 10.94
CA GLY A 106 22.46 -10.29 11.63
C GLY A 106 23.25 -11.59 11.76
N LEU A 107 22.57 -12.71 11.99
CA LEU A 107 23.22 -14.03 12.08
C LEU A 107 23.70 -14.55 10.72
N ILE A 108 22.91 -14.37 9.66
CA ILE A 108 23.22 -14.94 8.34
C ILE A 108 24.27 -14.10 7.59
N TYR A 109 24.10 -12.78 7.53
CA TYR A 109 24.93 -11.92 6.68
C TYR A 109 26.07 -11.21 7.41
N GLY A 110 26.16 -11.36 8.74
CA GLY A 110 27.21 -10.79 9.57
C GLY A 110 27.31 -9.26 9.47
N VAL A 111 28.54 -8.75 9.48
CA VAL A 111 28.81 -7.30 9.44
C VAL A 111 28.75 -6.81 7.99
N GLN A 112 27.79 -5.94 7.69
CA GLN A 112 27.59 -5.32 6.38
C GLN A 112 27.66 -3.78 6.49
N PRO A 113 28.14 -3.07 5.45
CA PRO A 113 28.10 -1.61 5.44
C PRO A 113 26.66 -1.09 5.46
N PHE A 114 26.45 0.04 6.15
CA PHE A 114 25.12 0.64 6.24
C PHE A 114 24.60 1.05 4.85
N SER A 115 23.43 0.55 4.47
CA SER A 115 22.74 0.91 3.24
C SER A 115 21.29 1.27 3.54
N TRP A 116 20.75 2.26 2.83
CA TRP A 116 19.34 2.65 2.95
C TRP A 116 18.37 1.52 2.58
N HIS A 117 18.84 0.51 1.85
CA HIS A 117 18.08 -0.67 1.46
C HIS A 117 18.07 -1.75 2.55
N LEU A 118 18.89 -1.62 3.59
CA LEU A 118 19.06 -2.63 4.64
C LEU A 118 17.75 -2.90 5.40
N PRO A 119 16.99 -1.89 5.87
CA PRO A 119 15.72 -2.15 6.55
C PRO A 119 14.74 -2.89 5.64
N ARG A 120 14.65 -2.51 4.36
CA ARG A 120 13.79 -3.18 3.38
C ARG A 120 14.15 -4.66 3.24
N LYS A 121 15.43 -5.01 3.18
CA LYS A 121 15.89 -6.42 3.09
C LYS A 121 15.51 -7.21 4.34
N VAL A 122 15.74 -6.64 5.51
CA VAL A 122 15.42 -7.26 6.82
C VAL A 122 13.93 -7.57 6.93
N PHE A 123 13.07 -6.59 6.64
CA PHE A 123 11.62 -6.79 6.65
C PHE A 123 11.17 -7.83 5.63
N HIS A 124 11.74 -7.80 4.42
CA HIS A 124 11.33 -8.66 3.33
C HIS A 124 11.55 -10.15 3.66
N ILE A 125 12.71 -10.50 4.20
CA ILE A 125 13.04 -11.88 4.58
C ILE A 125 12.03 -12.43 5.60
N ALA A 126 11.77 -11.67 6.67
CA ALA A 126 10.85 -12.09 7.72
C ALA A 126 9.38 -12.09 7.27
N TYR A 127 8.99 -11.15 6.41
CA TYR A 127 7.61 -11.04 5.92
C TYR A 127 7.22 -12.20 4.98
N TRP A 128 8.06 -12.54 3.99
CA TRP A 128 7.76 -13.61 3.05
C TRP A 128 7.69 -14.99 3.69
N GLN A 129 8.44 -15.20 4.77
CA GLN A 129 8.41 -16.43 5.55
C GLN A 129 7.02 -16.72 6.15
N ILE A 130 6.23 -15.69 6.48
CA ILE A 130 4.84 -15.87 6.96
C ILE A 130 3.95 -16.49 5.87
N PHE A 131 4.25 -16.20 4.60
CA PHE A 131 3.53 -16.74 3.44
C PHE A 131 4.09 -18.07 2.95
N GLY A 132 5.10 -18.64 3.63
CA GLY A 132 5.73 -19.90 3.26
C GLY A 132 6.86 -19.79 2.23
N GLU A 133 7.27 -18.58 1.83
CA GLU A 133 8.47 -18.38 1.01
C GLU A 133 9.73 -18.41 1.90
N LEU A 134 10.44 -19.54 1.92
CA LEU A 134 11.55 -19.82 2.83
C LEU A 134 12.93 -19.54 2.21
N LYS A 135 13.18 -18.28 1.80
CA LYS A 135 14.44 -17.87 1.13
C LYS A 135 15.70 -18.19 1.93
N ILE A 136 15.58 -18.19 3.26
CA ILE A 136 16.66 -18.56 4.17
C ILE A 136 17.08 -20.02 3.96
N LEU A 137 16.12 -20.94 3.84
CA LEU A 137 16.41 -22.37 3.66
C LEU A 137 17.03 -22.63 2.29
N ASP A 138 16.50 -21.99 1.24
CA ASP A 138 17.05 -22.11 -0.11
C ASP A 138 18.53 -21.66 -0.16
N GLU A 139 18.90 -20.62 0.59
CA GLU A 139 20.27 -20.12 0.69
C GLU A 139 21.19 -21.08 1.47
N PHE A 140 20.69 -21.72 2.54
CA PHE A 140 21.43 -22.73 3.29
C PHE A 140 21.64 -24.03 2.48
N GLU A 141 20.60 -24.56 1.84
CA GLU A 141 20.73 -25.74 0.97
C GLU A 141 21.62 -25.46 -0.24
N GLY A 142 21.55 -24.24 -0.80
CA GLY A 142 22.44 -23.81 -1.88
C GLY A 142 23.91 -23.75 -1.46
N ASN A 143 24.21 -23.31 -0.23
CA ASN A 143 25.56 -23.30 0.31
C ASN A 143 26.09 -24.71 0.63
N GLU A 144 25.24 -25.64 1.07
CA GLU A 144 25.65 -27.04 1.26
C GLU A 144 25.95 -27.75 -0.07
N LYS A 145 25.20 -27.48 -1.14
CA LYS A 145 25.44 -28.06 -2.48
C LYS A 145 26.70 -27.55 -3.17
N ASN A 146 27.19 -26.37 -2.78
CA ASN A 146 28.39 -25.74 -3.35
C ASN A 146 29.69 -26.08 -2.59
N LYS A 147 29.62 -27.00 -1.61
CA LYS A 147 30.76 -27.44 -0.80
C LYS A 147 31.06 -28.91 -1.07
#